data_AF-A0A2E0YDC1-F1
#
_entry.id   AF-A0A2E0YDC1-F1
#
_cell.length_a   1.000
_cell.length_b   1.000
_cell.length_c   1.000
_cell.angle_alpha   90.00
_cell.angle_beta   90.00
_cell.angle_gamma   90.00
#
_symmetry.space_group_name_H-M   'P 1'
#
loop_
_entity.id
_entity.type
_entity.pdbx_description
1 polymer ?
#
loop_
_entity_poly.entity_id
_entity_poly.type
_entity_poly.pdbx_seq_one_letter_code
_entity_poly.pdbx_strand_id
1 'polypeptide(L)'
;MILMNPFPLGVSMRKSVPLLRKIASENRVVAISVDGEGKNPVIAEKNRLFDENGNVFECEGISGIEHLKNGDLIVSHKDGITCLQKFKPGWNFQCETGAENLFSDGLNIVFSDALGKCYVIDHQGNLLFMPDNQSTLFISLGPQLAIADESGEVSLWSWSGEKTWQRPARGDIGERITAIGWNNDAIIIAREGHGLVPGEEEAIEVECWRDGKLVERSEPKGRVVAIDGVWLGLDMGGVQYYDKLAAELQHPVKKIIDGGDRALLASWFHIYMINGDEIVWSVEHQGMVEMIAVNDDWSVVMVAGEDQNDWTESEPVIILDANAEAESVALVKNEVDDWAEAPPIEIDAASLYDEKDDAFEALMAEEKVTSKSNAKEMSVLLDALEDQLSALEEDTKPINEDENLDLALHDINLLEDLDSEVEEYIAPVANSGNDITTQSDENGVAMVILDGSETYDPQSRVSSWQWINALGKEVAQSSKVKIKLNKGVHRFELRVKDSEGSWTSDALTVTIE
;
A
#
# COMPACT_ATOMS: atom_id res chain seq x y z
N MET A 1 -37.26 40.54 10.72
CA MET A 1 -37.90 39.29 10.25
C MET A 1 -37.31 38.98 8.88
N ILE A 2 -36.15 38.35 8.87
CA ILE A 2 -35.54 37.73 7.68
C ILE A 2 -35.19 36.33 8.18
N LEU A 3 -35.86 35.35 7.60
CA LEU A 3 -35.80 33.94 7.99
C LEU A 3 -34.38 33.43 7.74
N MET A 4 -33.77 32.91 8.81
CA MET A 4 -32.65 31.97 8.71
C MET A 4 -33.18 30.73 7.98
N ASN A 5 -32.60 30.42 6.82
CA ASN A 5 -32.73 29.09 6.25
C ASN A 5 -32.00 28.11 7.19
N PRO A 6 -32.67 27.06 7.69
CA PRO A 6 -32.00 26.04 8.48
C PRO A 6 -31.08 25.25 7.55
N PHE A 7 -29.84 25.06 7.99
CA PHE A 7 -29.00 23.97 7.51
C PHE A 7 -29.82 22.66 7.52
N PRO A 8 -29.67 21.75 6.54
CA PRO A 8 -30.16 20.40 6.70
C PRO A 8 -29.37 19.77 7.85
N LEU A 9 -29.98 19.72 9.03
CA LEU A 9 -29.67 18.75 10.08
C LEU A 9 -29.96 17.37 9.49
N GLY A 10 -28.90 16.75 8.98
CA GLY A 10 -28.91 15.43 8.40
C GLY A 10 -27.49 14.91 8.28
N VAL A 11 -26.70 15.03 9.34
CA VAL A 11 -25.57 14.11 9.50
C VAL A 11 -26.24 12.75 9.65
N SER A 12 -26.27 11.97 8.57
CA SER A 12 -26.51 10.54 8.71
C SER A 12 -25.53 10.08 9.79
N MET A 13 -26.05 9.66 10.94
CA MET A 13 -25.18 9.13 12.00
C MET A 13 -24.43 7.98 11.35
N ARG A 14 -23.10 8.11 11.25
CA ARG A 14 -22.25 7.01 10.77
C ARG A 14 -22.65 5.78 11.58
N LYS A 15 -23.02 4.71 10.88
CA LYS A 15 -23.32 3.44 11.49
C LYS A 15 -22.09 2.56 11.41
N SER A 16 -21.93 1.71 12.41
CA SER A 16 -20.86 0.73 12.49
C SER A 16 -21.43 -0.62 12.90
N VAL A 17 -20.65 -1.66 12.67
CA VAL A 17 -20.93 -3.01 13.16
C VAL A 17 -19.95 -3.35 14.28
N PRO A 18 -20.35 -4.15 15.28
CA PRO A 18 -19.45 -4.56 16.34
C PRO A 18 -18.33 -5.44 15.77
N LEU A 19 -17.14 -5.29 16.33
CA LEU A 19 -16.05 -6.23 16.09
C LEU A 19 -16.38 -7.56 16.78
N LEU A 20 -16.22 -8.67 16.05
CA LEU A 20 -16.31 -10.00 16.62
C LEU A 20 -15.07 -10.28 17.49
N ARG A 21 -13.89 -9.94 16.96
CA ARG A 21 -12.58 -10.19 17.59
C ARG A 21 -11.53 -9.17 17.12
N LYS A 22 -10.49 -9.01 17.93
CA LYS A 22 -9.26 -8.26 17.64
C LYS A 22 -8.08 -9.16 17.99
N ILE A 23 -7.21 -9.40 17.02
CA ILE A 23 -6.07 -10.31 17.15
C ILE A 23 -4.80 -9.49 17.05
N ALA A 24 -4.05 -9.41 18.13
CA ALA A 24 -2.75 -8.75 18.12
C ALA A 24 -1.74 -9.59 17.33
N SER A 25 -0.84 -8.90 16.64
CA SER A 25 0.29 -9.49 15.91
C SER A 25 1.58 -8.97 16.53
N GLU A 26 2.61 -9.80 16.65
CA GLU A 26 3.90 -9.35 17.21
C GLU A 26 4.75 -8.68 16.13
N ASN A 27 4.56 -9.07 14.86
CA ASN A 27 5.24 -8.50 13.71
C ASN A 27 4.22 -8.06 12.66
N ARG A 28 4.69 -7.24 11.71
CA ARG A 28 3.89 -6.82 10.55
C ARG A 28 3.20 -8.01 9.89
N VAL A 29 1.88 -7.90 9.79
CA VAL A 29 1.04 -8.83 9.03
C VAL A 29 1.30 -8.64 7.55
N VAL A 30 1.62 -9.72 6.85
CA VAL A 30 1.89 -9.72 5.39
C VAL A 30 0.74 -10.30 4.59
N ALA A 31 -0.07 -11.18 5.20
CA ALA A 31 -1.24 -11.76 4.56
C ALA A 31 -2.23 -12.29 5.60
N ILE A 32 -3.50 -12.33 5.24
CA ILE A 32 -4.60 -12.91 6.03
C ILE A 32 -5.45 -13.78 5.12
N SER A 33 -6.01 -14.86 5.65
CA SER A 33 -6.94 -15.70 4.91
C SER A 33 -7.92 -16.39 5.85
N VAL A 34 -9.13 -16.63 5.37
CA VAL A 34 -10.17 -17.39 6.06
C VAL A 34 -10.79 -18.39 5.09
N ASP A 35 -11.15 -19.57 5.58
CA ASP A 35 -11.85 -20.56 4.78
C ASP A 35 -13.30 -20.15 4.48
N GLY A 36 -13.91 -20.79 3.47
CA GLY A 36 -15.28 -20.46 3.05
C GLY A 36 -16.33 -20.61 4.16
N GLU A 37 -16.08 -21.47 5.15
CA GLU A 37 -16.96 -21.64 6.32
C GLU A 37 -16.74 -20.61 7.44
N GLY A 38 -15.70 -19.77 7.38
CA GLY A 38 -15.39 -18.76 8.39
C GLY A 38 -14.81 -19.31 9.70
N LYS A 39 -14.29 -20.55 9.69
CA LYS A 39 -13.86 -21.28 10.90
C LYS A 39 -12.37 -21.25 11.13
N ASN A 40 -11.58 -21.08 10.08
CA ASN A 40 -10.13 -21.16 10.14
C ASN A 40 -9.49 -19.85 9.66
N PRO A 41 -9.65 -18.75 10.41
CA PRO A 41 -8.88 -17.54 10.12
C PRO A 41 -7.40 -17.77 10.44
N VAL A 42 -6.55 -17.35 9.52
CA VAL A 42 -5.10 -17.49 9.60
C VAL A 42 -4.45 -16.16 9.28
N ILE A 43 -3.43 -15.84 10.06
CA ILE A 43 -2.63 -14.62 9.93
C ILE A 43 -1.21 -15.04 9.61
N ALA A 44 -0.62 -14.40 8.60
CA ALA A 44 0.78 -14.56 8.25
C ALA A 44 1.56 -13.28 8.57
N GLU A 45 2.66 -13.46 9.25
CA GLU A 45 3.75 -12.49 9.39
C GLU A 45 4.89 -12.89 8.45
N LYS A 46 5.96 -12.09 8.38
CA LYS A 46 7.06 -12.33 7.41
C LYS A 46 7.71 -13.71 7.51
N ASN A 47 7.79 -14.28 8.72
CA ASN A 47 8.53 -15.54 8.96
C ASN A 47 7.71 -16.66 9.62
N ARG A 48 6.42 -16.42 9.88
CA ARG A 48 5.53 -17.41 10.48
C ARG A 48 4.09 -17.12 10.12
N LEU A 49 3.24 -18.14 10.24
CA LEU A 49 1.80 -17.98 10.21
C LEU A 49 1.17 -18.71 11.39
N PHE A 50 0.02 -18.23 11.85
CA PHE A 50 -0.67 -18.78 13.00
C PHE A 50 -2.19 -18.72 12.85
N ASP A 51 -2.88 -19.66 13.50
CA ASP A 51 -4.34 -19.63 13.65
C ASP A 51 -4.76 -19.19 15.06
N GLU A 52 -6.08 -19.01 15.22
CA GLU A 52 -6.69 -18.67 16.51
C GLU A 52 -6.60 -19.79 17.55
N ASN A 53 -6.27 -21.01 17.16
CA ASN A 53 -6.09 -22.13 18.08
C ASN A 53 -4.67 -22.15 18.69
N GLY A 54 -3.81 -21.21 18.29
CA GLY A 54 -2.42 -21.12 18.72
C GLY A 54 -1.49 -22.08 17.99
N ASN A 55 -1.91 -22.64 16.85
CA ASN A 55 -1.01 -23.38 15.98
C ASN A 55 -0.13 -22.37 15.24
N VAL A 56 1.17 -22.64 15.20
CA VAL A 56 2.17 -21.80 14.50
C VAL A 56 2.92 -22.66 13.50
N PHE A 57 3.16 -22.11 12.31
CA PHE A 57 4.00 -22.70 11.29
C PHE A 57 5.08 -21.68 10.89
N GLU A 58 6.35 -22.05 11.09
CA GLU A 58 7.51 -21.24 10.73
C GLU A 58 7.80 -21.41 9.23
N CYS A 59 7.90 -20.30 8.51
CA CYS A 59 8.20 -20.26 7.08
C CYS A 59 8.83 -18.92 6.75
N GLU A 60 10.06 -18.92 6.26
CA GLU A 60 10.79 -17.68 6.03
C GLU A 60 10.32 -16.96 4.77
N GLY A 61 10.17 -15.63 4.84
CA GLY A 61 9.90 -14.81 3.68
C GLY A 61 8.52 -15.01 3.07
N ILE A 62 7.48 -15.18 3.89
CA ILE A 62 6.09 -15.26 3.44
C ILE A 62 5.71 -13.97 2.69
N SER A 63 4.95 -14.14 1.62
CA SER A 63 4.42 -13.08 0.76
C SER A 63 2.89 -13.15 0.62
N GLY A 64 2.27 -14.28 0.96
CA GLY A 64 0.83 -14.50 0.74
C GLY A 64 0.36 -15.81 1.36
N ILE A 65 -0.91 -15.85 1.75
CA ILE A 65 -1.60 -17.07 2.18
C ILE A 65 -3.00 -17.11 1.56
N GLU A 66 -3.49 -18.30 1.22
CA GLU A 66 -4.83 -18.46 0.64
C GLU A 66 -5.44 -19.82 0.99
N HIS A 67 -6.66 -19.85 1.51
CA HIS A 67 -7.40 -21.09 1.74
C HIS A 67 -8.01 -21.62 0.43
N LEU A 68 -7.83 -22.91 0.18
CA LEU A 68 -8.53 -23.63 -0.86
C LEU A 68 -9.91 -24.12 -0.37
N LYS A 69 -10.79 -24.44 -1.33
CA LYS A 69 -12.13 -24.99 -1.06
C LYS A 69 -12.14 -26.31 -0.30
N ASN A 70 -11.05 -27.07 -0.35
CA ASN A 70 -10.89 -28.32 0.40
C ASN A 70 -10.40 -28.10 1.85
N GLY A 71 -10.11 -26.85 2.25
CA GLY A 71 -9.59 -26.48 3.56
C GLY A 71 -8.07 -26.54 3.69
N ASP A 72 -7.34 -26.87 2.61
CA ASP A 72 -5.88 -26.75 2.60
C ASP A 72 -5.50 -25.27 2.50
N LEU A 73 -4.40 -24.91 3.17
CA LEU A 73 -3.86 -23.55 3.17
C LEU A 73 -2.61 -23.48 2.30
N ILE A 74 -2.62 -22.59 1.32
CA ILE A 74 -1.48 -22.32 0.45
C ILE A 74 -0.69 -21.15 1.03
N VAL A 75 0.64 -21.28 1.02
CA VAL A 75 1.57 -20.28 1.53
C VAL A 75 2.55 -19.97 0.42
N SER A 76 2.60 -18.73 -0.05
CA SER A 76 3.65 -18.24 -0.94
C SER A 76 4.79 -17.64 -0.12
N HIS A 77 6.01 -17.98 -0.50
CA HIS A 77 7.23 -17.58 0.21
C HIS A 77 8.42 -17.46 -0.75
N LYS A 78 9.58 -17.07 -0.22
CA LYS A 78 10.81 -16.79 -0.99
C LYS A 78 11.35 -17.95 -1.83
N ASP A 79 10.96 -19.20 -1.53
CA ASP A 79 11.44 -20.41 -2.22
C ASP A 79 10.32 -21.08 -3.06
N GLY A 80 9.14 -20.45 -3.15
CA GLY A 80 7.99 -20.93 -3.93
C GLY A 80 6.71 -21.05 -3.11
N ILE A 81 6.00 -22.18 -3.25
CA ILE A 81 4.71 -22.43 -2.62
C ILE A 81 4.79 -23.65 -1.70
N THR A 82 4.24 -23.52 -0.50
CA THR A 82 4.00 -24.63 0.43
C THR A 82 2.50 -24.80 0.67
N CYS A 83 2.01 -26.03 0.55
CA CYS A 83 0.65 -26.38 0.95
C CYS A 83 0.65 -26.97 2.36
N LEU A 84 -0.22 -26.45 3.22
CA LEU A 84 -0.46 -26.91 4.57
C LEU A 84 -1.83 -27.59 4.66
N GLN A 85 -1.82 -28.86 5.07
CA GLN A 85 -3.02 -29.64 5.33
C GLN A 85 -3.21 -29.73 6.84
N LYS A 86 -4.21 -29.03 7.38
CA LYS A 86 -4.41 -28.91 8.84
C LYS A 86 -3.14 -28.46 9.56
N PHE A 87 -2.54 -27.36 9.08
CA PHE A 87 -1.31 -26.79 9.63
C PHE A 87 -0.08 -27.71 9.60
N LYS A 88 -0.08 -28.72 8.73
CA LYS A 88 1.07 -29.60 8.51
C LYS A 88 1.52 -29.56 7.05
N PRO A 89 2.83 -29.56 6.76
CA PRO A 89 3.33 -29.62 5.40
C PRO A 89 2.74 -30.78 4.61
N GLY A 90 2.10 -30.46 3.50
CA GLY A 90 1.58 -31.40 2.51
C GLY A 90 2.55 -31.57 1.35
N TRP A 91 2.55 -30.61 0.43
CA TRP A 91 3.43 -30.58 -0.75
C TRP A 91 4.08 -29.21 -0.90
N ASN A 92 5.19 -29.16 -1.64
CA ASN A 92 5.92 -27.92 -1.96
C ASN A 92 6.14 -27.83 -3.46
N PHE A 93 5.98 -26.63 -4.01
CA PHE A 93 6.37 -26.26 -5.37
C PHE A 93 7.55 -25.30 -5.28
N GLN A 94 8.69 -25.67 -5.86
CA GLN A 94 9.92 -24.88 -5.78
C GLN A 94 9.94 -23.80 -6.87
N CYS A 95 10.24 -22.57 -6.47
CA CYS A 95 10.47 -21.44 -7.37
C CYS A 95 11.61 -20.59 -6.80
N GLU A 96 12.79 -20.63 -7.44
CA GLU A 96 14.02 -19.99 -6.94
C GLU A 96 13.93 -18.45 -6.85
N THR A 97 13.00 -17.87 -7.59
CA THR A 97 12.73 -16.42 -7.65
C THR A 97 11.58 -16.00 -6.73
N GLY A 98 11.16 -16.90 -5.83
CA GLY A 98 10.06 -16.69 -4.91
C GLY A 98 8.68 -16.76 -5.57
N ALA A 99 7.65 -16.80 -4.73
CA ALA A 99 6.26 -16.66 -5.14
C ALA A 99 5.66 -15.41 -4.48
N GLU A 100 4.92 -14.63 -5.25
CA GLU A 100 4.26 -13.37 -4.90
C GLU A 100 2.90 -13.31 -5.60
N ASN A 101 2.05 -12.34 -5.22
CA ASN A 101 0.73 -12.14 -5.83
C ASN A 101 -0.09 -13.45 -5.94
N LEU A 102 -0.30 -14.10 -4.80
CA LEU A 102 -1.00 -15.38 -4.70
C LEU A 102 -2.51 -15.21 -4.86
N PHE A 103 -3.12 -16.03 -5.72
CA PHE A 103 -4.57 -16.11 -5.91
C PHE A 103 -5.02 -17.56 -6.09
N SER A 104 -6.27 -17.87 -5.76
CA SER A 104 -6.90 -19.16 -6.07
C SER A 104 -8.36 -19.03 -6.47
N ASP A 105 -8.81 -19.90 -7.38
CA ASP A 105 -10.25 -20.12 -7.67
C ASP A 105 -10.85 -21.30 -6.86
N GLY A 106 -10.03 -21.86 -5.95
CA GLY A 106 -10.31 -23.04 -5.13
C GLY A 106 -9.91 -24.38 -5.76
N LEU A 107 -9.48 -24.43 -7.02
CA LEU A 107 -8.97 -25.62 -7.72
C LEU A 107 -7.57 -25.42 -8.31
N ASN A 108 -7.35 -24.23 -8.84
CA ASN A 108 -6.11 -23.74 -9.41
C ASN A 108 -5.52 -22.69 -8.49
N ILE A 109 -4.20 -22.62 -8.47
CA ILE A 109 -3.42 -21.64 -7.74
C ILE A 109 -2.61 -20.88 -8.78
N VAL A 110 -2.68 -19.55 -8.71
CA VAL A 110 -1.98 -18.65 -9.62
C VAL A 110 -1.11 -17.73 -8.78
N PHE A 111 0.16 -17.59 -9.17
CA PHE A 111 1.08 -16.67 -8.52
C PHE A 111 2.07 -16.12 -9.55
N SER A 112 2.74 -15.02 -9.21
CA SER A 112 3.88 -14.50 -9.97
C SER A 112 5.18 -14.66 -9.18
N ASP A 113 6.33 -14.74 -9.84
CA ASP A 113 7.63 -14.62 -9.16
C ASP A 113 8.14 -13.17 -9.15
N ALA A 114 9.25 -12.92 -8.44
CA ALA A 114 9.87 -11.60 -8.36
C ALA A 114 10.44 -11.09 -9.71
N LEU A 115 10.48 -11.93 -10.75
CA LEU A 115 10.85 -11.55 -12.11
C LEU A 115 9.63 -11.29 -13.00
N GLY A 116 8.43 -11.31 -12.42
CA GLY A 116 7.18 -11.05 -13.12
C GLY A 116 6.64 -12.24 -13.92
N LYS A 117 7.20 -13.46 -13.82
CA LYS A 117 6.63 -14.63 -14.51
C LYS A 117 5.43 -15.17 -13.76
N CYS A 118 4.36 -15.50 -14.46
CA CYS A 118 3.18 -16.11 -13.89
C CYS A 118 3.24 -17.64 -13.97
N TYR A 119 2.78 -18.31 -12.91
CA TYR A 119 2.67 -19.76 -12.80
C TYR A 119 1.24 -20.14 -12.46
N VAL A 120 0.75 -21.21 -13.11
CA VAL A 120 -0.54 -21.81 -12.79
C VAL A 120 -0.30 -23.26 -12.39
N ILE A 121 -0.64 -23.59 -11.15
CA ILE A 121 -0.51 -24.93 -10.59
C ILE A 121 -1.88 -25.44 -10.14
N ASP A 122 -2.07 -26.76 -10.08
CA ASP A 122 -3.28 -27.35 -9.49
C ASP A 122 -3.19 -27.38 -7.95
N HIS A 123 -4.32 -27.66 -7.29
CA HIS A 123 -4.39 -27.89 -5.85
C HIS A 123 -3.54 -29.05 -5.30
N GLN A 124 -2.90 -29.85 -6.16
CA GLN A 124 -1.92 -30.88 -5.79
C GLN A 124 -0.47 -30.41 -5.95
N GLY A 125 -0.23 -29.18 -6.41
CA GLY A 125 1.09 -28.62 -6.62
C GLY A 125 1.74 -29.02 -7.96
N ASN A 126 0.98 -29.54 -8.92
CA ASN A 126 1.50 -29.81 -10.26
C ASN A 126 1.42 -28.56 -11.13
N LEU A 127 2.50 -28.25 -11.86
CA LEU A 127 2.48 -27.19 -12.87
C LEU A 127 1.50 -27.54 -14.00
N LEU A 128 0.52 -26.69 -14.22
CA LEU A 128 -0.41 -26.80 -15.34
C LEU A 128 0.17 -26.10 -16.57
N PHE A 129 0.53 -24.82 -16.45
CA PHE A 129 1.17 -24.04 -17.49
C PHE A 129 1.80 -22.75 -16.94
N MET A 130 2.59 -22.09 -17.79
CA MET A 130 3.13 -20.76 -17.54
C MET A 130 2.70 -19.85 -18.70
N PRO A 131 1.90 -18.81 -18.44
CA PRO A 131 1.61 -17.77 -19.42
C PRO A 131 2.89 -17.15 -20.01
N ASP A 132 2.88 -16.84 -21.30
CA ASP A 132 4.02 -16.28 -22.04
C ASP A 132 4.05 -14.73 -22.01
N ASN A 133 3.67 -14.12 -20.89
CA ASN A 133 3.69 -12.67 -20.71
C ASN A 133 5.09 -12.17 -20.30
N GLN A 134 5.35 -10.87 -20.51
CA GLN A 134 6.67 -10.30 -20.22
C GLN A 134 6.94 -10.12 -18.72
N SER A 135 6.08 -9.33 -18.06
CA SER A 135 6.19 -9.00 -16.63
C SER A 135 4.79 -8.77 -16.06
N THR A 136 4.32 -9.67 -15.21
CA THR A 136 2.94 -9.68 -14.69
C THR A 136 2.69 -8.46 -13.81
N LEU A 137 1.71 -7.63 -14.19
CA LEU A 137 1.28 -6.46 -13.41
C LEU A 137 -0.01 -6.75 -12.64
N PHE A 138 -1.00 -7.34 -13.30
CA PHE A 138 -2.27 -7.72 -12.66
C PHE A 138 -2.69 -9.11 -13.06
N ILE A 139 -3.28 -9.82 -12.11
CA ILE A 139 -3.91 -11.13 -12.28
C ILE A 139 -5.38 -11.00 -11.89
N SER A 140 -6.28 -11.54 -12.70
CA SER A 140 -7.69 -11.66 -12.33
C SER A 140 -8.24 -13.03 -12.73
N LEU A 141 -8.85 -13.71 -11.75
CA LEU A 141 -9.41 -15.04 -11.91
C LEU A 141 -10.90 -14.93 -12.26
N GLY A 142 -11.33 -15.67 -13.27
CA GLY A 142 -12.73 -15.75 -13.67
C GLY A 142 -12.99 -17.02 -14.46
N PRO A 143 -13.88 -17.00 -15.47
CA PRO A 143 -14.04 -18.13 -16.39
C PRO A 143 -12.73 -18.53 -17.09
N GLN A 144 -11.82 -17.57 -17.21
CA GLN A 144 -10.47 -17.70 -17.73
C GLN A 144 -9.50 -16.93 -16.82
N LEU A 145 -8.21 -17.19 -16.97
CA LEU A 145 -7.16 -16.42 -16.32
C LEU A 145 -6.89 -15.16 -17.16
N ALA A 146 -7.05 -13.98 -16.57
CA ALA A 146 -6.69 -12.71 -17.18
C ALA A 146 -5.38 -12.20 -16.59
N ILE A 147 -4.46 -11.79 -17.47
CA ILE A 147 -3.18 -11.21 -17.09
C ILE A 147 -3.01 -9.90 -17.83
N ALA A 148 -2.70 -8.83 -17.10
CA ALA A 148 -2.15 -7.60 -17.65
C ALA A 148 -0.66 -7.54 -17.32
N ASP A 149 0.16 -7.14 -18.28
CA ASP A 149 1.60 -6.95 -18.08
C ASP A 149 2.00 -5.47 -17.99
N GLU A 150 3.24 -5.22 -17.57
CA GLU A 150 3.80 -3.87 -17.42
C GLU A 150 3.89 -3.08 -18.74
N SER A 151 3.84 -3.77 -19.90
CA SER A 151 3.83 -3.13 -21.22
C SER A 151 2.44 -2.62 -21.62
N GLY A 152 1.40 -2.98 -20.85
CA GLY A 152 0.01 -2.66 -21.10
C GLY A 152 -0.75 -3.71 -21.92
N GLU A 153 -0.12 -4.86 -22.21
CA GLU A 153 -0.81 -5.98 -22.87
C GLU A 153 -1.75 -6.67 -21.88
N VAL A 154 -2.97 -6.98 -22.33
CA VAL A 154 -3.91 -7.82 -21.58
C VAL A 154 -4.20 -9.09 -22.38
N SER A 155 -4.05 -10.25 -21.75
CA SER A 155 -4.29 -11.56 -22.37
C SER A 155 -5.19 -12.45 -21.52
N LEU A 156 -5.96 -13.32 -22.19
CA LEU A 156 -6.85 -14.29 -21.56
C LEU A 156 -6.42 -15.72 -21.88
N TRP A 157 -6.31 -16.53 -20.84
CA TRP A 157 -5.81 -17.89 -20.89
C TRP A 157 -6.87 -18.86 -20.40
N SER A 158 -7.10 -19.92 -21.18
CA SER A 158 -7.86 -21.06 -20.69
C SER A 158 -7.12 -21.73 -19.53
N TRP A 159 -7.86 -22.38 -18.64
CA TRP A 159 -7.27 -23.19 -17.56
C TRP A 159 -6.47 -24.41 -18.05
N SER A 160 -6.53 -24.72 -19.36
CA SER A 160 -5.67 -25.69 -20.03
C SER A 160 -4.37 -25.11 -20.59
N GLY A 161 -4.15 -23.79 -20.48
CA GLY A 161 -2.93 -23.11 -20.91
C GLY A 161 -2.91 -22.58 -22.34
N GLU A 162 -4.03 -22.59 -23.05
CA GLU A 162 -4.15 -21.93 -24.36
C GLU A 162 -4.48 -20.44 -24.19
N LYS A 163 -3.69 -19.55 -24.80
CA LYS A 163 -4.01 -18.12 -24.95
C LYS A 163 -5.19 -17.98 -25.91
N THR A 164 -6.35 -17.62 -25.37
CA THR A 164 -7.62 -17.56 -26.10
C THR A 164 -7.93 -16.18 -26.69
N TRP A 165 -7.38 -15.13 -26.09
CA TRP A 165 -7.56 -13.76 -26.55
C TRP A 165 -6.43 -12.86 -26.07
N GLN A 166 -6.18 -11.81 -26.85
CA GLN A 166 -5.26 -10.74 -26.53
C GLN A 166 -5.93 -9.42 -26.90
N ARG A 167 -5.89 -8.46 -25.96
CA ARG A 167 -6.45 -7.14 -26.16
C ARG A 167 -5.68 -6.40 -27.25
N PRO A 168 -6.36 -5.85 -28.28
CA PRO A 168 -5.70 -4.96 -29.23
C PRO A 168 -5.30 -3.66 -28.52
N ALA A 169 -4.08 -3.20 -28.76
CA ALA A 169 -3.60 -1.93 -28.21
C ALA A 169 -4.52 -0.77 -28.60
N ARG A 170 -4.68 0.18 -27.68
CA ARG A 170 -5.43 1.42 -27.92
C ARG A 170 -4.46 2.57 -28.16
N GLY A 171 -4.63 3.25 -29.28
CA GLY A 171 -3.80 4.39 -29.66
C GLY A 171 -2.37 4.01 -30.08
N ASP A 172 -1.59 5.02 -30.45
CA ASP A 172 -0.21 4.86 -30.95
C ASP A 172 0.86 5.38 -29.96
N ILE A 173 0.44 6.04 -28.87
CA ILE A 173 1.34 6.76 -27.94
C ILE A 173 1.68 5.91 -26.70
N GLY A 174 0.95 4.81 -26.48
CA GLY A 174 1.09 3.94 -25.33
C GLY A 174 0.06 4.22 -24.24
N GLU A 175 -0.22 3.19 -23.44
CA GLU A 175 -1.23 3.19 -22.39
C GLU A 175 -0.71 2.45 -21.16
N ARG A 176 -1.32 2.70 -20.01
CA ARG A 176 -1.09 1.97 -18.78
C ARG A 176 -2.40 1.31 -18.38
N ILE A 177 -2.37 0.01 -18.13
CA ILE A 177 -3.48 -0.67 -17.47
C ILE A 177 -3.45 -0.29 -15.99
N THR A 178 -4.58 0.10 -15.42
CA THR A 178 -4.66 0.54 -14.02
C THR A 178 -5.42 -0.44 -13.14
N ALA A 179 -6.32 -1.23 -13.71
CA ALA A 179 -6.98 -2.35 -13.06
C ALA A 179 -7.62 -3.28 -14.10
N ILE A 180 -7.76 -4.56 -13.76
CA ILE A 180 -8.55 -5.54 -14.50
C ILE A 180 -9.44 -6.30 -13.52
N GLY A 181 -10.61 -6.76 -13.97
CA GLY A 181 -11.51 -7.56 -13.15
C GLY A 181 -12.57 -8.25 -14.00
N TRP A 182 -13.17 -9.32 -13.47
CA TRP A 182 -14.23 -10.03 -14.16
C TRP A 182 -15.61 -9.57 -13.69
N ASN A 183 -16.53 -9.45 -14.63
CA ASN A 183 -17.96 -9.37 -14.39
C ASN A 183 -18.65 -10.53 -15.11
N ASN A 184 -18.90 -11.62 -14.39
CA ASN A 184 -19.41 -12.87 -14.94
C ASN A 184 -18.51 -13.39 -16.09
N ASP A 185 -18.97 -13.26 -17.33
CA ASP A 185 -18.30 -13.70 -18.55
C ASP A 185 -17.56 -12.58 -19.31
N ALA A 186 -17.62 -11.35 -18.80
CA ALA A 186 -16.96 -10.20 -19.39
C ALA A 186 -15.71 -9.81 -18.58
N ILE A 187 -14.61 -9.51 -19.29
CA ILE A 187 -13.44 -8.88 -18.69
C ILE A 187 -13.59 -7.37 -18.76
N ILE A 188 -13.41 -6.72 -17.61
CA ILE A 188 -13.43 -5.27 -17.46
C ILE A 188 -11.99 -4.79 -17.31
N ILE A 189 -11.61 -3.79 -18.09
CA ILE A 189 -10.24 -3.30 -18.17
C ILE A 189 -10.28 -1.79 -18.02
N ALA A 190 -9.63 -1.29 -16.97
CA ALA A 190 -9.39 0.14 -16.82
C ALA A 190 -7.99 0.49 -17.33
N ARG A 191 -7.93 1.56 -18.12
CA ARG A 191 -6.70 2.06 -18.71
C ARG A 191 -6.57 3.57 -18.60
N GLU A 192 -5.34 4.02 -18.75
CA GLU A 192 -4.95 5.42 -18.82
C GLU A 192 -4.02 5.63 -20.03
N GLY A 193 -4.36 6.57 -20.91
CA GLY A 193 -3.54 6.92 -22.07
C GLY A 193 -2.34 7.80 -21.67
N HIS A 194 -1.19 7.64 -22.34
CA HIS A 194 -0.03 8.49 -22.08
C HIS A 194 -0.17 9.86 -22.76
N GLY A 195 -0.13 10.94 -21.97
CA GLY A 195 -0.03 12.32 -22.46
C GLY A 195 -1.32 12.89 -23.08
N LEU A 196 -1.18 13.82 -24.03
CA LEU A 196 -2.30 14.37 -24.79
C LEU A 196 -2.71 13.38 -25.88
N VAL A 197 -3.68 12.53 -25.55
CA VAL A 197 -4.25 11.55 -26.49
C VAL A 197 -4.89 12.27 -27.69
N PRO A 198 -4.44 12.00 -28.93
CA PRO A 198 -4.95 12.67 -30.12
C PRO A 198 -6.31 12.11 -30.55
N GLY A 199 -7.25 12.98 -30.91
CA GLY A 199 -8.52 12.59 -31.54
C GLY A 199 -9.65 12.31 -30.55
N GLU A 200 -10.35 11.19 -30.73
CA GLU A 200 -11.49 10.72 -29.90
C GLU A 200 -11.04 9.68 -28.85
N GLU A 201 -9.78 9.70 -28.43
CA GLU A 201 -9.28 8.81 -27.37
C GLU A 201 -9.39 9.50 -26.01
N GLU A 202 -10.06 8.82 -25.08
CA GLU A 202 -10.21 9.25 -23.69
C GLU A 202 -8.90 9.01 -22.92
N ALA A 203 -8.56 9.97 -22.05
CA ALA A 203 -7.37 9.87 -21.20
C ALA A 203 -7.49 8.77 -20.15
N ILE A 204 -8.70 8.55 -19.63
CA ILE A 204 -9.07 7.45 -18.74
C ILE A 204 -10.28 6.74 -19.35
N GLU A 205 -10.23 5.41 -19.40
CA GLU A 205 -11.27 4.63 -20.06
C GLU A 205 -11.45 3.29 -19.37
N VAL A 206 -12.71 2.85 -19.28
CA VAL A 206 -13.07 1.49 -18.89
C VAL A 206 -13.67 0.79 -20.10
N GLU A 207 -13.10 -0.37 -20.43
CA GLU A 207 -13.55 -1.22 -21.52
C GLU A 207 -14.16 -2.50 -20.98
N CYS A 208 -15.30 -2.90 -21.54
CA CYS A 208 -15.95 -4.18 -21.27
C CYS A 208 -15.84 -5.07 -22.50
N TRP A 209 -15.19 -6.23 -22.35
CA TRP A 209 -14.97 -7.20 -23.43
C TRP A 209 -15.66 -8.52 -23.11
N ARG A 210 -16.39 -9.08 -24.08
CA ARG A 210 -17.04 -10.39 -24.00
C ARG A 210 -16.77 -11.17 -25.28
N ASP A 211 -16.33 -12.43 -25.15
CA ASP A 211 -15.98 -13.29 -26.28
C ASP A 211 -15.01 -12.62 -27.29
N GLY A 212 -14.03 -11.87 -26.75
CA GLY A 212 -13.04 -11.13 -27.54
C GLY A 212 -13.59 -9.92 -28.32
N LYS A 213 -14.84 -9.53 -28.08
CA LYS A 213 -15.47 -8.36 -28.68
C LYS A 213 -15.69 -7.28 -27.64
N LEU A 214 -15.36 -6.05 -28.01
CA LEU A 214 -15.68 -4.88 -27.21
C LEU A 214 -17.20 -4.68 -27.19
N VAL A 215 -17.78 -4.74 -25.99
CA VAL A 215 -19.21 -4.54 -25.74
C VAL A 215 -19.50 -3.08 -25.44
N GLU A 216 -18.68 -2.47 -24.58
CA GLU A 216 -18.92 -1.13 -24.07
C GLU A 216 -17.60 -0.42 -23.75
N ARG A 217 -17.65 0.91 -23.87
CA ARG A 217 -16.64 1.86 -23.43
C ARG A 217 -17.31 2.95 -22.63
N SER A 218 -16.67 3.34 -21.54
CA SER A 218 -17.14 4.45 -20.71
C SER A 218 -15.95 5.21 -20.11
N GLU A 219 -16.08 6.51 -20.01
CA GLU A 219 -15.16 7.37 -19.26
C GLU A 219 -15.55 7.32 -17.77
N PRO A 220 -14.70 6.77 -16.88
CA PRO A 220 -14.95 6.78 -15.44
C PRO A 220 -14.84 8.20 -14.87
N LYS A 221 -15.37 8.40 -13.65
CA LYS A 221 -15.35 9.74 -12.99
C LYS A 221 -13.97 10.14 -12.45
N GLY A 222 -13.04 9.21 -12.44
CA GLY A 222 -11.68 9.34 -11.94
C GLY A 222 -10.87 8.12 -12.36
N ARG A 223 -9.60 8.07 -11.97
CA ARG A 223 -8.73 6.94 -12.33
C ARG A 223 -9.18 5.72 -11.53
N VAL A 224 -9.48 4.63 -12.24
CA VAL A 224 -9.90 3.37 -11.61
C VAL A 224 -8.66 2.64 -11.08
N VAL A 225 -8.69 2.27 -9.81
CA VAL A 225 -7.60 1.59 -9.09
C VAL A 225 -7.99 0.21 -8.57
N ALA A 226 -9.28 -0.13 -8.56
CA ALA A 226 -9.79 -1.44 -8.19
C ALA A 226 -11.03 -1.79 -9.01
N ILE A 227 -11.15 -3.06 -9.39
CA ILE A 227 -12.32 -3.61 -10.10
C ILE A 227 -12.64 -4.95 -9.48
N ASP A 228 -13.90 -5.14 -9.08
CA ASP A 228 -14.44 -6.47 -8.82
C ASP A 228 -15.92 -6.51 -9.21
N GLY A 229 -16.30 -7.48 -10.03
CA GLY A 229 -17.63 -7.58 -10.59
C GLY A 229 -18.09 -6.30 -11.30
N VAL A 230 -19.14 -5.71 -10.77
CA VAL A 230 -19.81 -4.50 -11.29
C VAL A 230 -19.33 -3.20 -10.64
N TRP A 231 -18.38 -3.30 -9.70
CA TRP A 231 -17.91 -2.19 -8.88
C TRP A 231 -16.54 -1.71 -9.33
N LEU A 232 -16.39 -0.38 -9.40
CA LEU A 232 -15.14 0.30 -9.70
C LEU A 232 -14.75 1.21 -8.55
N GLY A 233 -13.51 1.07 -8.07
CA GLY A 233 -12.91 1.92 -7.06
C GLY A 233 -12.04 2.98 -7.71
N LEU A 234 -12.26 4.24 -7.34
CA LEU A 234 -11.51 5.37 -7.90
C LEU A 234 -10.42 5.87 -6.94
N ASP A 235 -9.38 6.45 -7.52
CA ASP A 235 -8.25 7.03 -6.79
C ASP A 235 -8.63 8.20 -5.88
N MET A 236 -9.63 9.00 -6.26
CA MET A 236 -10.15 10.11 -5.47
C MET A 236 -11.36 9.73 -4.61
N GLY A 237 -11.48 8.44 -4.26
CA GLY A 237 -12.49 7.92 -3.33
C GLY A 237 -13.90 7.73 -3.89
N GLY A 238 -14.12 8.01 -5.17
CA GLY A 238 -15.38 7.64 -5.81
C GLY A 238 -15.55 6.11 -5.88
N VAL A 239 -16.80 5.67 -5.73
CA VAL A 239 -17.22 4.27 -5.90
C VAL A 239 -18.24 4.28 -7.04
N GLN A 240 -17.94 3.61 -8.15
CA GLN A 240 -18.90 3.46 -9.24
C GLN A 240 -19.53 2.07 -9.22
N TYR A 241 -20.85 2.03 -9.42
CA TYR A 241 -21.64 0.83 -9.64
C TYR A 241 -22.19 0.90 -11.07
N TYR A 242 -21.69 0.02 -11.95
CA TYR A 242 -21.82 0.20 -13.39
C TYR A 242 -21.34 1.60 -13.84
N ASP A 243 -22.19 2.36 -14.53
CA ASP A 243 -21.93 3.70 -15.04
C ASP A 243 -22.24 4.82 -14.03
N LYS A 244 -22.76 4.47 -12.85
CA LYS A 244 -23.23 5.44 -11.85
C LYS A 244 -22.25 5.58 -10.71
N LEU A 245 -22.05 6.82 -10.26
CA LEU A 245 -21.36 7.09 -9.01
C LEU A 245 -22.29 6.72 -7.85
N ALA A 246 -21.97 5.63 -7.16
CA ALA A 246 -22.73 5.07 -6.05
C ALA A 246 -22.43 5.80 -4.74
N ALA A 247 -21.16 6.12 -4.48
CA ALA A 247 -20.75 6.88 -3.30
C ALA A 247 -19.46 7.67 -3.55
N GLU A 248 -19.20 8.66 -2.70
CA GLU A 248 -17.92 9.37 -2.62
C GLU A 248 -17.35 9.20 -1.21
N LEU A 249 -16.19 8.55 -1.13
CA LEU A 249 -15.37 8.39 0.06
C LEU A 249 -14.25 9.43 0.06
N GLN A 250 -13.56 9.59 1.19
CA GLN A 250 -12.52 10.61 1.34
C GLN A 250 -11.17 10.21 0.71
N HIS A 251 -10.97 8.91 0.47
CA HIS A 251 -9.68 8.33 0.10
C HIS A 251 -9.82 7.24 -0.97
N PRO A 252 -8.76 6.91 -1.71
CA PRO A 252 -8.79 5.88 -2.76
C PRO A 252 -9.41 4.56 -2.31
N VAL A 253 -10.21 3.94 -3.19
CA VAL A 253 -10.83 2.63 -2.93
C VAL A 253 -9.95 1.54 -3.51
N LYS A 254 -9.03 1.00 -2.69
CA LYS A 254 -7.96 0.11 -3.14
C LYS A 254 -8.35 -1.35 -3.28
N LYS A 255 -9.33 -1.83 -2.50
CA LYS A 255 -9.87 -3.19 -2.60
C LYS A 255 -11.38 -3.17 -2.59
N ILE A 256 -11.96 -4.08 -3.37
CA ILE A 256 -13.39 -4.28 -3.50
C ILE A 256 -13.65 -5.78 -3.45
N ILE A 257 -14.73 -6.17 -2.79
CA ILE A 257 -15.27 -7.53 -2.85
C ILE A 257 -16.73 -7.40 -3.30
N ASP A 258 -17.03 -7.92 -4.49
CA ASP A 258 -18.37 -7.87 -5.08
C ASP A 258 -19.31 -8.90 -4.43
N GLY A 259 -20.49 -8.43 -4.04
CA GLY A 259 -21.63 -9.23 -3.57
C GLY A 259 -22.87 -9.04 -4.44
N GLY A 260 -22.75 -8.45 -5.64
CA GLY A 260 -23.83 -8.16 -6.56
C GLY A 260 -24.43 -6.78 -6.37
N ASP A 261 -25.46 -6.66 -5.54
CA ASP A 261 -26.07 -5.36 -5.19
C ASP A 261 -25.33 -4.64 -4.06
N ARG A 262 -24.37 -5.34 -3.43
CA ARG A 262 -23.61 -4.87 -2.28
C ARG A 262 -22.11 -5.12 -2.50
N ALA A 263 -21.24 -4.33 -1.85
CA ALA A 263 -19.80 -4.57 -1.88
C ALA A 263 -19.08 -4.14 -0.60
N LEU A 264 -18.05 -4.90 -0.21
CA LEU A 264 -17.09 -4.45 0.80
C LEU A 264 -16.01 -3.62 0.12
N LEU A 265 -15.66 -2.48 0.71
CA LEU A 265 -14.71 -1.53 0.16
C LEU A 265 -13.63 -1.21 1.19
N ALA A 266 -12.35 -1.29 0.81
CA ALA A 266 -11.25 -0.75 1.59
C ALA A 266 -10.86 0.64 1.08
N SER A 267 -10.85 1.64 1.96
CA SER A 267 -10.41 2.99 1.65
C SER A 267 -9.66 3.58 2.84
N TRP A 268 -8.32 3.64 2.71
CA TRP A 268 -7.40 4.04 3.78
C TRP A 268 -7.70 3.30 5.10
N PHE A 269 -7.93 4.02 6.19
CA PHE A 269 -8.20 3.51 7.53
C PHE A 269 -9.62 2.95 7.69
N HIS A 270 -10.40 2.81 6.62
CA HIS A 270 -11.82 2.46 6.75
C HIS A 270 -12.21 1.30 5.83
N ILE A 271 -13.07 0.44 6.37
CA ILE A 271 -13.85 -0.53 5.61
C ILE A 271 -15.29 -0.06 5.54
N TYR A 272 -15.88 -0.14 4.36
CA TYR A 272 -17.27 0.24 4.11
C TYR A 272 -18.05 -0.93 3.57
N MET A 273 -19.32 -1.00 3.95
CA MET A 273 -20.32 -1.83 3.30
C MET A 273 -21.28 -0.92 2.56
N ILE A 274 -21.27 -1.01 1.23
CA ILE A 274 -22.22 -0.30 0.36
C ILE A 274 -23.30 -1.26 -0.16
N ASN A 275 -24.54 -0.81 -0.26
CA ASN A 275 -25.62 -1.50 -0.96
C ASN A 275 -26.29 -0.52 -1.94
N GLY A 276 -26.17 -0.80 -3.24
CA GLY A 276 -26.56 0.13 -4.29
C GLY A 276 -25.78 1.43 -4.19
N ASP A 277 -26.46 2.52 -3.84
CA ASP A 277 -25.90 3.86 -3.64
C ASP A 277 -25.87 4.30 -2.16
N GLU A 278 -26.11 3.38 -1.23
CA GLU A 278 -26.14 3.67 0.21
C GLU A 278 -25.00 2.98 0.96
N ILE A 279 -24.20 3.77 1.68
CA ILE A 279 -23.26 3.23 2.68
C ILE A 279 -24.06 2.74 3.90
N VAL A 280 -24.10 1.43 4.09
CA VAL A 280 -24.83 0.75 5.16
C VAL A 280 -24.13 0.96 6.50
N TRP A 281 -22.82 0.75 6.53
CA TRP A 281 -21.97 0.97 7.70
C TRP A 281 -20.51 1.20 7.29
N SER A 282 -19.74 1.75 8.22
CA SER A 282 -18.28 1.88 8.12
C SER A 282 -17.61 1.45 9.43
N VAL A 283 -16.46 0.81 9.32
CA VAL A 283 -15.58 0.46 10.45
C VAL A 283 -14.22 1.10 10.21
N GLU A 284 -13.69 1.75 11.24
CA GLU A 284 -12.35 2.33 11.24
C GLU A 284 -11.35 1.29 11.76
N HIS A 285 -10.20 1.20 11.09
CA HIS A 285 -9.06 0.38 11.41
C HIS A 285 -7.90 1.28 11.84
N GLN A 286 -7.09 0.84 12.80
CA GLN A 286 -5.99 1.65 13.33
C GLN A 286 -4.92 1.93 12.26
N GLY A 287 -4.49 0.90 11.52
CA GLY A 287 -3.68 1.05 10.31
C GLY A 287 -4.45 1.33 9.02
N MET A 288 -3.73 1.78 7.99
CA MET A 288 -4.24 1.86 6.62
C MET A 288 -4.53 0.46 6.09
N VAL A 289 -5.78 0.18 5.72
CA VAL A 289 -6.24 -1.13 5.28
C VAL A 289 -5.55 -1.54 3.98
N GLU A 290 -4.80 -2.64 4.03
CA GLU A 290 -4.11 -3.23 2.88
C GLU A 290 -4.75 -4.56 2.46
N MET A 291 -5.35 -5.29 3.42
CA MET A 291 -5.83 -6.65 3.23
C MET A 291 -7.25 -6.81 3.76
N ILE A 292 -8.08 -7.49 2.98
CA ILE A 292 -9.39 -7.99 3.39
C ILE A 292 -9.46 -9.46 2.95
N ALA A 293 -9.86 -10.34 3.86
CA ALA A 293 -10.26 -11.71 3.56
C ALA A 293 -11.68 -11.95 4.06
N VAL A 294 -12.49 -12.66 3.28
CA VAL A 294 -13.90 -12.89 3.58
C VAL A 294 -14.28 -14.34 3.35
N ASN A 295 -15.15 -14.87 4.19
CA ASN A 295 -15.74 -16.19 3.99
C ASN A 295 -16.96 -16.12 3.04
N ASP A 296 -17.53 -17.26 2.65
CA ASP A 296 -18.55 -17.32 1.58
C ASP A 296 -19.84 -16.51 1.88
N ASP A 297 -20.24 -16.42 3.16
CA ASP A 297 -21.47 -15.72 3.57
C ASP A 297 -21.24 -14.32 4.17
N TRP A 298 -19.98 -13.91 4.26
CA TRP A 298 -19.51 -12.63 4.81
C TRP A 298 -19.79 -12.45 6.31
N SER A 299 -20.06 -13.52 7.04
CA SER A 299 -20.15 -13.49 8.51
C SER A 299 -18.79 -13.37 9.19
N VAL A 300 -17.71 -13.64 8.46
CA VAL A 300 -16.33 -13.45 8.91
C VAL A 300 -15.57 -12.66 7.85
N VAL A 301 -15.34 -11.38 8.16
CA VAL A 301 -14.46 -10.49 7.41
C VAL A 301 -13.24 -10.19 8.28
N MET A 302 -12.08 -10.64 7.82
CA MET A 302 -10.79 -10.27 8.41
C MET A 302 -10.25 -9.03 7.72
N VAL A 303 -9.73 -8.10 8.51
CA VAL A 303 -9.10 -6.89 7.98
C VAL A 303 -7.78 -6.65 8.68
N ALA A 304 -6.76 -6.37 7.88
CA ALA A 304 -5.44 -5.99 8.35
C ALA A 304 -4.93 -4.78 7.56
N GLY A 305 -4.13 -3.98 8.23
CA GLY A 305 -3.53 -2.77 7.69
C GLY A 305 -2.22 -2.47 8.37
N GLU A 306 -1.61 -1.35 8.00
CA GLU A 306 -0.34 -0.89 8.57
C GLU A 306 -0.42 0.63 8.82
N ASP A 307 0.08 1.09 9.96
CA ASP A 307 0.29 2.52 10.18
C ASP A 307 1.64 2.90 9.56
N GLN A 308 1.60 3.62 8.43
CA GLN A 308 2.81 4.05 7.73
C GLN A 308 3.60 5.16 8.47
N ASN A 309 3.05 5.68 9.57
CA ASN A 309 3.71 6.66 10.42
C ASN A 309 4.38 6.03 11.65
N ASP A 310 3.95 4.84 12.06
CA ASP A 310 4.49 4.12 13.20
C ASP A 310 5.02 2.74 12.76
N TRP A 311 6.33 2.67 12.55
CA TRP A 311 7.03 1.46 12.14
C TRP A 311 7.43 0.56 13.33
N THR A 312 6.97 0.87 14.54
CA THR A 312 7.44 0.22 15.77
C THR A 312 6.54 -0.92 16.25
N GLU A 313 5.23 -0.83 16.02
CA GLU A 313 4.26 -1.85 16.44
C GLU A 313 3.42 -2.36 15.26
N SER A 314 3.03 -3.64 15.31
CA SER A 314 2.11 -4.18 14.33
C SER A 314 0.68 -3.83 14.69
N GLU A 315 -0.04 -3.38 13.69
CA GLU A 315 -1.47 -3.19 13.74
C GLU A 315 -2.20 -4.52 13.93
N PRO A 316 -3.27 -4.55 14.75
CA PRO A 316 -4.02 -5.76 15.01
C PRO A 316 -4.91 -6.12 13.82
N VAL A 317 -5.12 -7.42 13.62
CA VAL A 317 -6.12 -7.93 12.68
C VAL A 317 -7.49 -7.86 13.35
N ILE A 318 -8.45 -7.16 12.74
CA ILE A 318 -9.84 -7.13 13.22
C ILE A 318 -10.68 -8.16 12.46
N ILE A 319 -11.65 -8.76 13.16
CA ILE A 319 -12.65 -9.63 12.57
C ILE A 319 -14.03 -9.05 12.85
N LEU A 320 -14.85 -8.92 11.81
CA LEU A 320 -16.23 -8.41 11.88
C LEU A 320 -17.21 -9.30 11.11
N ASP A 321 -18.50 -9.16 11.41
CA ASP A 321 -19.59 -9.74 10.62
C ASP A 321 -20.20 -8.66 9.74
N ALA A 322 -20.09 -8.80 8.42
CA ALA A 322 -20.59 -7.77 7.50
C ALA A 322 -22.13 -7.69 7.47
N ASN A 323 -22.81 -8.76 7.93
CA ASN A 323 -24.26 -8.87 7.96
C ASN A 323 -24.85 -8.43 9.31
N ALA A 324 -24.01 -8.02 10.27
CA ALA A 324 -24.48 -7.57 11.58
C ALA A 324 -25.38 -6.33 11.47
N GLU A 325 -26.27 -6.16 12.44
CA GLU A 325 -27.14 -4.99 12.50
C GLU A 325 -26.31 -3.73 12.77
N ALA A 326 -26.41 -2.76 11.85
CA ALA A 326 -25.63 -1.54 11.91
C ALA A 326 -26.22 -0.57 12.96
N GLU A 327 -25.42 -0.25 13.96
CA GLU A 327 -25.78 0.65 15.06
C GLU A 327 -25.07 2.00 14.91
N SER A 328 -25.62 3.08 15.48
CA SER A 328 -24.93 4.38 15.43
C SER A 328 -23.59 4.29 16.15
N VAL A 329 -22.52 4.84 15.57
CA VAL A 329 -21.17 4.82 16.16
C VAL A 329 -21.14 5.25 17.64
N ALA A 330 -21.98 6.22 18.05
CA ALA A 330 -22.08 6.68 19.44
C ALA A 330 -22.68 5.66 20.45
N LEU A 331 -23.35 4.61 19.96
CA LEU A 331 -23.95 3.55 20.77
C LEU A 331 -23.13 2.25 20.71
N VAL A 332 -22.34 2.08 19.65
CA VAL A 332 -21.38 1.00 19.58
C VAL A 332 -20.27 1.35 20.58
N LYS A 333 -20.33 0.73 21.76
CA LYS A 333 -19.15 0.61 22.63
C LYS A 333 -18.15 -0.28 21.90
N ASN A 334 -17.46 0.30 20.93
CA ASN A 334 -16.32 -0.35 20.35
C ASN A 334 -15.17 -0.20 21.34
N GLU A 335 -14.43 -1.28 21.56
CA GLU A 335 -13.05 -1.25 22.08
C GLU A 335 -12.09 -0.44 21.15
N VAL A 336 -12.66 0.24 20.15
CA VAL A 336 -12.05 1.30 19.32
C VAL A 336 -11.93 2.63 20.09
N ASP A 337 -12.72 2.87 21.15
CA ASP A 337 -12.46 4.05 22.00
C ASP A 337 -11.20 3.89 22.88
N ASP A 338 -10.66 2.67 23.00
CA ASP A 338 -9.43 2.37 23.76
C ASP A 338 -8.13 2.57 22.97
N TRP A 339 -8.19 2.97 21.69
CA TRP A 339 -6.97 3.28 20.93
C TRP A 339 -6.20 4.51 21.46
N ALA A 340 -6.83 5.33 22.31
CA ALA A 340 -6.29 6.63 22.72
C ALA A 340 -5.66 6.68 24.13
N GLU A 341 -5.67 5.61 24.91
CA GLU A 341 -5.03 5.62 26.23
C GLU A 341 -3.70 4.87 26.21
N ALA A 342 -2.66 5.53 25.67
CA ALA A 342 -1.33 5.30 26.20
C ALA A 342 -1.41 5.60 27.71
N PRO A 343 -0.99 4.67 28.61
CA PRO A 343 -1.03 4.94 30.03
C PRO A 343 -0.23 6.23 30.28
N PRO A 344 -0.77 7.21 31.03
CA PRO A 344 0.00 8.38 31.37
C PRO A 344 1.24 7.90 32.10
N ILE A 345 2.41 8.12 31.50
CA ILE A 345 3.66 8.01 32.23
C ILE A 345 3.60 9.15 33.24
N GLU A 346 3.15 8.84 34.46
CA GLU A 346 3.24 9.75 35.60
C GLU A 346 4.73 9.92 35.93
N ILE A 347 5.40 10.79 35.20
CA ILE A 347 6.70 11.29 35.60
C ILE A 347 6.41 12.34 36.67
N ASP A 348 6.56 11.98 37.94
CA ASP A 348 6.55 12.94 39.04
C ASP A 348 7.63 13.99 38.74
N ALA A 349 7.23 15.23 38.50
CA ALA A 349 8.15 16.33 38.21
C ALA A 349 9.18 16.53 39.33
N ALA A 350 8.94 16.00 40.54
CA ALA A 350 9.92 16.00 41.62
C ALA A 350 11.08 15.00 41.41
N SER A 351 10.89 13.92 40.64
CA SER A 351 11.97 12.94 40.37
C SER A 351 12.92 13.37 39.24
N LEU A 352 12.57 14.43 38.48
CA LEU A 352 13.44 14.99 37.42
C LEU A 352 14.46 16.03 37.93
N TYR A 353 14.29 16.51 39.18
CA TYR A 353 15.10 17.61 39.75
C TYR A 353 15.84 17.22 41.03
N ASP A 354 15.98 15.93 41.35
CA ASP A 354 16.94 15.51 42.37
C ASP A 354 18.33 15.38 41.71
N GLU A 355 19.25 16.23 42.15
CA GLU A 355 20.62 16.42 41.64
C GLU A 355 21.52 15.18 41.82
N LYS A 356 21.21 14.08 41.13
CA LYS A 356 22.15 12.98 40.89
C LYS A 356 22.02 12.47 39.47
N ASP A 357 23.14 12.52 38.76
CA ASP A 357 23.39 12.08 37.38
C ASP A 357 23.06 10.59 37.08
N ASP A 358 22.44 9.86 38.00
CA ASP A 358 22.22 8.41 37.90
C ASP A 358 21.04 8.05 36.97
N ALA A 359 20.05 8.95 36.79
CA ALA A 359 18.88 8.68 35.93
C ALA A 359 19.21 8.74 34.43
N PHE A 360 20.12 9.63 34.04
CA PHE A 360 20.58 9.76 32.66
C PHE A 360 21.53 8.60 32.28
N GLU A 361 22.35 8.10 33.22
CA GLU A 361 23.15 6.88 33.00
C GLU A 361 22.28 5.61 32.95
N ALA A 362 21.17 5.53 33.67
CA ALA A 362 20.27 4.38 33.63
C ALA A 362 19.51 4.25 32.29
N LEU A 363 19.02 5.36 31.74
CA LEU A 363 18.41 5.40 30.41
C LEU A 363 19.40 5.03 29.29
N MET A 364 20.66 5.48 29.42
CA MET A 364 21.75 5.12 28.50
C MET A 364 22.29 3.68 28.72
N ALA A 365 21.93 3.03 29.82
CA ALA A 365 22.32 1.64 30.11
C ALA A 365 21.34 0.63 29.50
N GLU A 366 20.06 0.98 29.35
CA GLU A 366 19.08 0.12 28.65
C GLU A 366 19.31 0.09 27.13
N GLU A 367 19.82 1.17 26.53
CA GLU A 367 20.31 1.17 25.12
C GLU A 367 21.61 0.39 24.88
N LYS A 368 22.33 0.00 25.95
CA LYS A 368 23.59 -0.76 25.85
C LYS A 368 23.42 -2.28 25.82
N VAL A 369 22.20 -2.80 25.95
CA VAL A 369 21.93 -4.25 25.88
C VAL A 369 21.70 -4.72 24.43
N THR A 370 21.16 -3.88 23.56
CA THR A 370 20.90 -4.20 22.14
C THR A 370 22.13 -4.07 21.24
N SER A 371 23.19 -3.40 21.69
CA SER A 371 24.41 -3.16 20.89
C SER A 371 25.52 -4.21 21.08
N LYS A 372 25.30 -5.27 21.88
CA LYS A 372 26.27 -6.38 22.04
C LYS A 372 25.95 -7.65 21.25
N SER A 373 24.77 -7.78 20.66
CA SER A 373 24.43 -8.91 19.77
C SER A 373 24.99 -8.72 18.35
N ASN A 374 24.99 -7.49 17.83
CA ASN A 374 25.38 -7.24 16.43
C ASN A 374 26.91 -7.28 16.18
N ALA A 375 27.74 -7.11 17.21
CA ALA A 375 29.20 -7.16 17.05
C ALA A 375 29.71 -8.59 16.78
N LYS A 376 28.96 -9.62 17.19
CA LYS A 376 29.35 -11.03 17.01
C LYS A 376 28.89 -11.59 15.67
N GLU A 377 27.79 -11.07 15.11
CA GLU A 377 27.34 -11.42 13.76
C GLU A 377 28.18 -10.74 12.69
N MET A 378 28.58 -9.47 12.91
CA MET A 378 29.47 -8.75 11.98
C MET A 378 30.87 -9.40 11.91
N SER A 379 31.39 -9.94 13.02
CA SER A 379 32.69 -10.63 13.01
C SER A 379 32.63 -11.98 12.30
N VAL A 380 31.50 -12.70 12.39
CA VAL A 380 31.30 -13.98 11.69
C VAL A 380 31.16 -13.75 10.18
N LEU A 381 30.53 -12.65 9.76
CA LEU A 381 30.43 -12.26 8.36
C LEU A 381 31.76 -11.78 7.77
N LEU A 382 32.60 -11.09 8.57
CA LEU A 382 33.95 -10.69 8.15
C LEU A 382 34.92 -11.89 8.05
N ASP A 383 34.87 -12.83 9.00
CA ASP A 383 35.68 -14.06 8.94
C ASP A 383 35.28 -14.94 7.75
N ALA A 384 33.98 -15.01 7.40
CA ALA A 384 33.49 -15.76 6.25
C ALA A 384 33.89 -15.12 4.91
N LEU A 385 34.01 -13.78 4.87
CA LEU A 385 34.49 -13.06 3.68
C LEU A 385 36.00 -13.26 3.47
N GLU A 386 36.77 -13.31 4.56
CA GLU A 386 38.23 -13.50 4.52
C GLU A 386 38.61 -14.94 4.11
N ASP A 387 37.83 -15.94 4.51
CA ASP A 387 37.96 -17.33 4.03
C ASP A 387 37.65 -17.44 2.52
N GLN A 388 36.68 -16.67 1.98
CA GLN A 388 36.38 -16.68 0.54
C GLN A 388 37.43 -15.94 -0.31
N LEU A 389 38.04 -14.87 0.22
CA LEU A 389 39.14 -14.16 -0.43
C LEU A 389 40.41 -15.01 -0.48
N SER A 390 40.71 -15.78 0.58
CA SER A 390 41.87 -16.68 0.58
C SER A 390 41.73 -17.86 -0.38
N ALA A 391 40.51 -18.32 -0.64
CA ALA A 391 40.22 -19.40 -1.60
C ALA A 391 40.38 -18.98 -3.08
N LEU A 392 40.43 -17.67 -3.36
CA LEU A 392 40.64 -17.13 -4.72
C LEU A 392 42.12 -16.91 -5.06
N GLU A 393 43.02 -16.95 -4.07
CA GLU A 393 44.47 -16.74 -4.29
C GLU A 393 45.25 -18.03 -4.61
N GLU A 394 44.68 -19.22 -4.42
CA GLU A 394 45.43 -20.48 -4.53
C GLU A 394 45.38 -21.21 -5.89
N ASP A 395 44.61 -20.74 -6.88
CA ASP A 395 44.53 -21.37 -8.21
C ASP A 395 45.04 -20.47 -9.35
N THR A 396 46.34 -20.15 -9.33
CA THR A 396 47.06 -19.65 -10.52
C THR A 396 48.07 -20.70 -11.02
N LYS A 397 47.57 -21.69 -11.77
CA LYS A 397 48.41 -22.46 -12.71
C LYS A 397 48.46 -21.72 -14.05
N PRO A 398 49.62 -21.68 -14.74
CA PRO A 398 49.74 -20.94 -15.98
C PRO A 398 48.99 -21.69 -17.09
N ILE A 399 47.99 -21.04 -17.68
CA ILE A 399 47.31 -21.53 -18.88
C ILE A 399 47.64 -20.55 -20.02
N ASN A 400 48.00 -21.15 -21.15
CA ASN A 400 48.52 -20.53 -22.38
C ASN A 400 47.73 -19.30 -22.86
N GLU A 401 48.50 -18.34 -23.34
CA GLU A 401 48.11 -17.25 -24.23
C GLU A 401 47.44 -17.83 -25.49
N ASP A 402 46.19 -17.42 -25.80
CA ASP A 402 45.75 -16.99 -27.14
C ASP A 402 44.22 -17.00 -27.40
N GLU A 403 43.33 -17.16 -26.41
CA GLU A 403 41.86 -17.09 -26.69
C GLU A 403 41.03 -16.30 -25.66
N ASN A 404 41.53 -15.18 -25.11
CA ASN A 404 40.67 -14.37 -24.21
C ASN A 404 40.87 -12.85 -24.28
N LEU A 405 41.29 -12.32 -25.42
CA LEU A 405 41.45 -10.87 -25.59
C LEU A 405 40.10 -10.13 -25.81
N ASP A 406 39.01 -10.83 -26.15
CA ASP A 406 37.70 -10.20 -26.39
C ASP A 406 36.76 -10.16 -25.16
N LEU A 407 36.97 -11.00 -24.13
CA LEU A 407 36.18 -10.93 -22.88
C LEU A 407 36.78 -9.95 -21.86
N ALA A 408 38.09 -9.80 -21.82
CA ALA A 408 38.75 -8.89 -20.87
C ALA A 408 38.55 -7.38 -21.18
N LEU A 409 38.08 -7.04 -22.39
CA LEU A 409 37.75 -5.66 -22.78
C LEU A 409 36.29 -5.28 -22.51
N HIS A 410 35.41 -6.24 -22.20
CA HIS A 410 34.01 -5.97 -21.86
C HIS A 410 33.82 -5.71 -20.35
N ASP A 411 34.62 -6.37 -19.51
CA ASP A 411 34.55 -6.22 -18.05
C ASP A 411 35.21 -4.93 -17.53
N ILE A 412 36.09 -4.30 -18.31
CA ILE A 412 36.69 -2.99 -17.95
C ILE A 412 35.66 -1.85 -18.08
N ASN A 413 34.71 -1.95 -19.02
CA ASN A 413 33.66 -0.94 -19.16
C ASN A 413 32.53 -1.10 -18.12
N LEU A 414 32.31 -2.31 -17.59
CA LEU A 414 31.29 -2.57 -16.57
C LEU A 414 31.74 -2.17 -15.16
N LEU A 415 33.05 -2.17 -14.87
CA LEU A 415 33.57 -1.67 -13.59
C LEU A 415 33.65 -0.13 -13.54
N GLU A 416 33.83 0.57 -14.66
CA GLU A 416 33.80 2.05 -14.68
C GLU A 416 32.38 2.61 -14.49
N ASP A 417 31.33 1.86 -14.87
CA ASP A 417 29.92 2.25 -14.67
C ASP A 417 29.38 1.93 -13.26
N LEU A 418 30.09 1.11 -12.47
CA LEU A 418 29.71 0.75 -11.08
C LEU A 418 30.38 1.66 -10.02
N ASP A 419 31.32 2.52 -10.43
CA ASP A 419 31.95 3.54 -9.58
C ASP A 419 31.28 4.92 -9.75
N SER A 420 30.21 5.00 -10.54
CA SER A 420 29.32 6.16 -10.47
C SER A 420 28.48 6.03 -9.21
N GLU A 421 28.82 6.81 -8.19
CA GLU A 421 27.98 7.05 -7.02
C GLU A 421 26.55 7.36 -7.52
N VAL A 422 25.64 6.38 -7.42
CA VAL A 422 24.20 6.66 -7.55
C VAL A 422 23.87 7.47 -6.31
N GLU A 423 23.97 8.79 -6.42
CA GLU A 423 23.47 9.68 -5.38
C GLU A 423 22.00 9.34 -5.16
N GLU A 424 21.70 8.63 -4.07
CA GLU A 424 20.32 8.32 -3.68
C GLU A 424 19.51 9.61 -3.71
N TYR A 425 18.36 9.56 -4.37
CA TYR A 425 17.46 10.70 -4.45
C TYR A 425 16.84 10.95 -3.06
N ILE A 426 17.17 12.07 -2.43
CA ILE A 426 16.60 12.53 -1.16
C ILE A 426 15.73 13.77 -1.44
N ALA A 427 14.40 13.61 -1.38
CA ALA A 427 13.46 14.72 -1.61
C ALA A 427 13.66 15.86 -0.58
N PRO A 428 13.51 17.14 -0.97
CA PRO A 428 13.65 18.25 -0.04
C PRO A 428 12.51 18.26 0.98
N VAL A 429 12.82 18.50 2.25
CA VAL A 429 11.81 18.60 3.33
C VAL A 429 11.51 20.07 3.58
N ALA A 430 10.32 20.52 3.15
CA ALA A 430 9.85 21.88 3.38
C ALA A 430 9.81 22.20 4.88
N ASN A 431 10.33 23.37 5.25
CA ASN A 431 10.26 23.89 6.61
C ASN A 431 9.88 25.37 6.51
N SER A 432 8.69 25.68 7.03
CA SER A 432 8.06 27.00 7.00
C SER A 432 8.48 27.87 8.20
N GLY A 433 9.15 27.29 9.19
CA GLY A 433 9.57 27.91 10.43
C GLY A 433 8.51 27.81 11.54
N ASN A 434 8.87 28.28 12.74
CA ASN A 434 7.97 28.26 13.90
C ASN A 434 6.83 29.28 13.78
N ASP A 435 5.75 29.04 14.53
CA ASP A 435 4.64 29.98 14.68
C ASP A 435 5.12 31.37 15.16
N ILE A 436 4.52 32.42 14.59
CA ILE A 436 4.93 33.82 14.82
C ILE A 436 3.85 34.54 15.62
N THR A 437 4.21 35.12 16.76
CA THR A 437 3.31 36.01 17.52
C THR A 437 3.91 37.41 17.61
N THR A 438 3.17 38.44 17.20
CA THR A 438 3.65 39.84 17.24
C THR A 438 2.51 40.85 17.43
N GLN A 439 2.84 42.06 17.87
CA GLN A 439 1.86 43.13 18.11
C GLN A 439 1.66 44.00 16.87
N SER A 440 0.42 44.42 16.66
CA SER A 440 0.06 45.39 15.61
C SER A 440 0.55 46.82 15.93
N ASP A 441 0.81 47.59 14.87
CA ASP A 441 1.11 49.02 14.97
C ASP A 441 -0.15 49.86 15.31
N GLU A 442 0.00 51.18 15.44
CA GLU A 442 -1.11 52.10 15.73
C GLU A 442 -2.26 52.07 14.70
N ASN A 443 -2.04 51.46 13.52
CA ASN A 443 -3.04 51.29 12.46
C ASN A 443 -3.63 49.86 12.42
N GLY A 444 -3.29 48.99 13.38
CA GLY A 444 -3.82 47.63 13.48
C GLY A 444 -3.18 46.62 12.53
N VAL A 445 -1.95 46.89 12.05
CA VAL A 445 -1.22 46.05 11.10
C VAL A 445 0.20 45.74 11.57
N ALA A 446 0.71 44.56 11.21
CA ALA A 446 2.08 44.14 11.50
C ALA A 446 2.79 43.67 10.22
N MET A 447 4.11 43.90 10.15
CA MET A 447 4.95 43.37 9.09
C MET A 447 5.62 42.09 9.59
N VAL A 448 5.36 40.97 8.90
CA VAL A 448 5.90 39.65 9.25
C VAL A 448 6.76 39.13 8.11
N ILE A 449 7.83 38.42 8.46
CA ILE A 449 8.68 37.72 7.48
C ILE A 449 8.31 36.24 7.56
N LEU A 450 7.88 35.66 6.44
CA LEU A 450 7.80 34.23 6.27
C LEU A 450 9.16 33.75 5.73
N ASP A 451 9.74 32.73 6.36
CA ASP A 451 11.11 32.31 6.11
C ASP A 451 11.19 30.79 5.98
N GLY A 452 11.25 30.31 4.74
CA GLY A 452 11.39 28.89 4.41
C GLY A 452 12.85 28.43 4.27
N SER A 453 13.82 29.27 4.62
CA SER A 453 15.25 28.96 4.36
C SER A 453 15.81 27.80 5.18
N GLU A 454 15.08 27.32 6.19
CA GLU A 454 15.42 26.12 6.95
C GLU A 454 14.92 24.82 6.29
N THR A 455 14.34 24.90 5.09
CA THR A 455 14.01 23.73 4.27
C THR A 455 15.27 22.91 4.04
N TYR A 456 15.19 21.62 4.36
CA TYR A 456 16.32 20.71 4.26
C TYR A 456 16.37 20.12 2.84
N ASP A 457 17.42 20.46 2.11
CA ASP A 457 17.66 19.97 0.75
C ASP A 457 19.14 19.61 0.60
N PRO A 458 19.52 18.36 0.94
CA PRO A 458 20.92 17.93 0.94
C PRO A 458 21.54 17.91 -0.46
N GLN A 459 20.72 17.86 -1.51
CA GLN A 459 21.16 17.80 -2.91
C GLN A 459 20.95 19.12 -3.67
N SER A 460 20.47 20.18 -3.00
CA SER A 460 20.25 21.52 -3.61
C SER A 460 19.38 21.51 -4.88
N ARG A 461 18.31 20.69 -4.88
CA ARG A 461 17.40 20.47 -6.02
C ARG A 461 16.12 21.29 -5.98
N VAL A 462 15.88 22.13 -4.96
CA VAL A 462 14.67 22.97 -4.92
C VAL A 462 14.59 23.89 -6.15
N SER A 463 13.55 23.72 -6.95
CA SER A 463 13.28 24.46 -8.20
C SER A 463 12.27 25.60 -8.01
N SER A 464 11.32 25.46 -7.07
CA SER A 464 10.32 26.50 -6.81
C SER A 464 9.79 26.49 -5.38
N TRP A 465 9.34 27.67 -4.94
CA TRP A 465 8.74 27.92 -3.63
C TRP A 465 7.36 28.53 -3.84
N GLN A 466 6.38 28.17 -3.01
CA GLN A 466 5.06 28.78 -3.02
C GLN A 466 4.55 28.94 -1.60
N TRP A 467 4.21 30.17 -1.23
CA TRP A 467 3.50 30.47 0.00
C TRP A 467 2.03 30.64 -0.30
N ILE A 468 1.17 29.89 0.40
CA ILE A 468 -0.27 29.87 0.20
C ILE A 468 -0.94 30.23 1.52
N ASN A 469 -1.95 31.11 1.48
CA ASN A 469 -2.72 31.44 2.68
C ASN A 469 -3.86 30.42 2.92
N ALA A 470 -4.53 30.52 4.07
CA ALA A 470 -5.67 29.65 4.43
C ALA A 470 -6.83 29.63 3.40
N LEU A 471 -6.90 30.59 2.46
CA LEU A 471 -7.91 30.64 1.40
C LEU A 471 -7.44 29.98 0.08
N GLY A 472 -6.27 29.33 0.08
CA GLY A 472 -5.70 28.70 -1.11
C GLY A 472 -5.08 29.70 -2.09
N LYS A 473 -4.89 30.97 -1.71
CA LYS A 473 -4.29 31.99 -2.57
C LYS A 473 -2.78 32.05 -2.37
N GLU A 474 -2.03 31.95 -3.46
CA GLU A 474 -0.58 32.17 -3.48
C GLU A 474 -0.25 33.64 -3.12
N VAL A 475 0.61 33.82 -2.14
CA VAL A 475 1.04 35.13 -1.62
C VAL A 475 2.50 35.46 -1.96
N ALA A 476 3.34 34.45 -2.25
CA ALA A 476 4.73 34.65 -2.65
C ALA A 476 5.33 33.40 -3.30
N GLN A 477 6.42 33.58 -4.07
CA GLN A 477 7.17 32.51 -4.72
C GLN A 477 8.66 32.45 -4.31
N SER A 478 9.03 33.15 -3.25
CA SER A 478 10.40 33.22 -2.74
C SER A 478 10.53 32.47 -1.42
N SER A 479 11.73 31.95 -1.14
CA SER A 479 12.03 31.28 0.13
C SER A 479 11.84 32.20 1.33
N LYS A 480 12.12 33.50 1.19
CA LYS A 480 11.79 34.53 2.19
C LYS A 480 10.89 35.59 1.60
N VAL A 481 9.82 35.96 2.31
CA VAL A 481 8.93 37.06 1.90
C VAL A 481 8.49 37.88 3.10
N LYS A 482 8.40 39.20 2.91
CA LYS A 482 7.87 40.12 3.91
C LYS A 482 6.43 40.50 3.56
N ILE A 483 5.48 40.18 4.43
CA ILE A 483 4.05 40.41 4.23
C ILE A 483 3.48 41.35 5.30
N LYS A 484 2.38 42.02 4.96
CA LYS A 484 1.66 42.92 5.86
C LYS A 484 0.33 42.27 6.26
N LEU A 485 0.11 42.09 7.55
CA LEU A 485 -1.07 41.41 8.10
C LEU A 485 -1.85 42.32 9.03
N ASN A 486 -3.17 42.20 8.99
CA ASN A 486 -4.06 42.85 9.96
C ASN A 486 -4.10 42.03 11.25
N LYS A 487 -4.50 42.66 12.36
CA LYS A 487 -4.80 41.96 13.61
C LYS A 487 -5.67 40.71 13.40
N GLY A 488 -5.29 39.59 14.01
CA GLY A 488 -5.95 38.29 13.83
C GLY A 488 -4.96 37.13 13.65
N VAL A 489 -5.51 35.92 13.46
CA VAL A 489 -4.75 34.69 13.23
C VAL A 489 -4.75 34.38 11.73
N HIS A 490 -3.56 34.18 11.16
CA HIS A 490 -3.36 33.89 9.74
C HIS A 490 -2.54 32.60 9.61
N ARG A 491 -3.01 31.65 8.82
CA ARG A 491 -2.25 30.41 8.52
C ARG A 491 -1.65 30.49 7.13
N PHE A 492 -0.39 30.08 7.02
CA PHE A 492 0.35 29.99 5.77
C PHE A 492 0.90 28.58 5.59
N GLU A 493 0.89 28.11 4.35
CA GLU A 493 1.48 26.85 3.91
C GLU A 493 2.61 27.18 2.93
N LEU A 494 3.81 26.68 3.20
CA LEU A 494 4.93 26.67 2.29
C LEU A 494 4.89 25.37 1.48
N ARG A 495 4.94 25.47 0.15
CA ARG A 495 5.17 24.33 -0.75
C ARG A 495 6.49 24.51 -1.47
N VAL A 496 7.24 23.43 -1.56
CA VAL A 496 8.55 23.38 -2.18
C VAL A 496 8.52 22.30 -3.26
N LYS A 497 8.97 22.65 -4.47
CA LYS A 497 9.12 21.71 -5.58
C LYS A 497 10.58 21.45 -5.85
N ASP A 498 10.96 20.22 -6.11
CA ASP A 498 12.29 19.88 -6.61
C ASP A 498 12.39 19.98 -8.15
N SER A 499 13.57 19.68 -8.70
CA SER A 499 13.82 19.66 -10.15
C SER A 499 13.15 18.50 -10.89
N GLU A 500 12.83 17.41 -10.20
CA GLU A 500 12.26 16.18 -10.76
C GLU A 500 10.72 16.17 -10.78
N GLY A 501 10.08 17.11 -10.09
CA GLY A 501 8.62 17.27 -10.09
C GLY A 501 7.93 17.05 -8.75
N SER A 502 8.63 16.53 -7.74
CA SER A 502 8.11 16.20 -6.41
C SER A 502 7.82 17.45 -5.58
N TRP A 503 6.75 17.40 -4.80
CA TRP A 503 6.31 18.49 -3.92
C TRP A 503 6.37 18.07 -2.46
N THR A 504 6.88 18.95 -1.60
CA THR A 504 6.76 18.85 -0.14
C THR A 504 6.16 20.13 0.44
N SER A 505 5.56 20.05 1.62
CA SER A 505 4.86 21.18 2.23
C SER A 505 4.98 21.21 3.75
N ASP A 506 4.97 22.42 4.31
CA ASP A 506 4.90 22.66 5.75
C ASP A 506 4.05 23.91 6.03
N ALA A 507 3.52 24.09 7.24
CA ALA A 507 2.62 25.19 7.56
C ALA A 507 2.90 25.84 8.93
N LEU A 508 2.73 27.16 8.98
CA LEU A 508 2.87 27.96 10.19
C LEU A 508 1.65 28.85 10.43
N THR A 509 1.48 29.23 11.69
CA THR A 509 0.46 30.17 12.15
C THR A 509 1.08 31.48 12.59
N VAL A 510 0.53 32.59 12.10
CA VAL A 510 0.90 33.95 12.49
C VAL A 510 -0.23 34.59 13.26
N THR A 511 0.02 34.92 14.53
CA THR A 511 -0.92 35.62 15.41
C THR A 511 -0.49 37.08 15.57
N ILE A 512 -1.34 38.00 15.11
CA ILE A 512 -1.17 39.44 15.30
C ILE A 512 -2.11 39.93 16.40
N GLU A 513 -1.54 40.42 17.49
CA GLU A 513 -2.25 40.93 18.68
C GLU A 513 -2.50 42.44 18.67
#